data_AF-A0A1H0GI34-F1
#
_entry.id   AF-A0A1H0GI34-F1
#
_cell.length_a   1.000
_cell.length_b   1.000
_cell.length_c   1.000
_cell.angle_alpha   90.00
_cell.angle_beta   90.00
_cell.angle_gamma   90.00
#
_symmetry.space_group_name_H-M   'P 1'
#
loop_
_entity.id
_entity.type
_entity.pdbx_description
1 polymer ?
#
loop_
_entity_poly.entity_id
_entity_poly.type
_entity_poly.pdbx_seq_one_letter_code
_entity_poly.pdbx_strand_id
1 'polypeptide(L)'
;MKNIIILCDGTGNEISENISNVLKFYRCLRKTDKTSPRQMVFYDPGVGTLARPDPWHKLAQDFSAILGLATGYGLDDKVLQSYLFLVRNYEPGDQIYLFGFSRGAYTVRVLAGLIHKVGLISPEQANLAGSGLTAYKQFSSDGQHGLGFELKALTDAGDSEGPIPENKDDQAAQFARITSTRWPLIRFVGVWDTVASVIVPRPDRLYWPSFEELAYTLQNPSVETFRQAISIDERRAMFRLKKWDEPQTFTHNRFNDINAKPQDIKQVWFAGVHSDVGGGYPEKQSGLSKYPLLWMMEQAVEAGLRVNNATVNQLAWGVQRKSSPFSYVAPSCEADLHQSLHGAWWILEFFPKNAKYKEWPQRQTFLGRYIPDAEPRPIAEGAFIHESVTKRMDAIRDYRPVNLPTRFETVPMPVPPLHASADDEAEAEA
;
A
#
# COMPACT_ATOMS: atom_id res chain seq x y z
N MET A 1 6.58 0.24 -25.13
CA MET A 1 6.65 -0.39 -23.80
C MET A 1 7.32 0.55 -22.82
N LYS A 2 6.55 1.01 -21.83
CA LYS A 2 6.98 1.87 -20.72
C LYS A 2 6.49 1.31 -19.39
N ASN A 3 7.15 1.72 -18.31
CA ASN A 3 6.72 1.44 -16.95
C ASN A 3 5.87 2.62 -16.46
N ILE A 4 4.60 2.39 -16.16
CA ILE A 4 3.69 3.39 -15.60
C ILE A 4 3.58 3.13 -14.10
N ILE A 5 3.99 4.11 -13.29
CA ILE A 5 4.16 3.97 -11.85
C ILE A 5 3.19 4.93 -11.15
N ILE A 6 2.27 4.39 -10.35
CA ILE A 6 1.33 5.14 -9.52
C ILE A 6 1.81 5.06 -8.08
N LEU A 7 1.98 6.21 -7.42
CA LEU A 7 2.35 6.31 -6.02
C LEU A 7 1.28 7.11 -5.26
N CYS A 8 0.59 6.49 -4.31
CA CYS A 8 -0.41 7.14 -3.46
C CYS A 8 0.08 7.20 -2.02
N ASP A 9 0.22 8.40 -1.45
CA ASP A 9 0.67 8.55 -0.08
C ASP A 9 -0.48 8.42 0.94
N GLY A 10 -0.11 8.09 2.19
CA GLY A 10 -0.97 8.11 3.36
C GLY A 10 -1.41 9.52 3.75
N THR A 11 -2.30 9.61 4.73
CA THR A 11 -2.92 10.87 5.17
C THR A 11 -2.06 11.58 6.20
N GLY A 12 -2.03 12.91 6.14
CA GLY A 12 -1.17 13.72 7.00
C GLY A 12 0.29 13.77 6.55
N ASN A 13 0.64 13.06 5.47
CA ASN A 13 1.95 13.17 4.83
C ASN A 13 1.92 14.32 3.82
N GLU A 14 2.64 15.38 4.14
CA GLU A 14 2.80 16.56 3.30
C GLU A 14 4.07 16.44 2.45
N ILE A 15 4.14 17.25 1.38
CA ILE A 15 5.43 17.65 0.81
C ILE A 15 6.03 18.70 1.74
N SER A 16 6.44 18.28 2.94
CA SER A 16 7.08 19.12 3.96
C SER A 16 8.38 18.47 4.45
N GLU A 17 8.97 18.97 5.54
CA GLU A 17 10.25 18.46 6.06
C GLU A 17 10.22 16.97 6.41
N ASN A 18 9.05 16.43 6.76
CA ASN A 18 8.89 15.02 7.12
C ASN A 18 8.29 14.23 5.96
N ILE A 19 9.14 13.49 5.25
CA ILE A 19 8.76 12.79 4.03
C ILE A 19 8.47 11.29 4.28
N SER A 20 7.40 10.80 3.66
CA SER A 20 7.04 9.38 3.66
C SER A 20 8.00 8.54 2.80
N ASN A 21 7.96 7.22 2.98
CA ASN A 21 8.67 6.28 2.13
C ASN A 21 8.14 6.30 0.69
N VAL A 22 6.87 6.64 0.47
CA VAL A 22 6.29 6.81 -0.87
C VAL A 22 6.94 8.00 -1.58
N LEU A 23 7.04 9.15 -0.92
CA LEU A 23 7.68 10.35 -1.49
C LEU A 23 9.19 10.18 -1.65
N LYS A 24 9.85 9.55 -0.67
CA LYS A 24 11.27 9.14 -0.76
C LYS A 24 11.49 8.25 -1.99
N PHE A 25 10.63 7.26 -2.21
CA PHE A 25 10.72 6.38 -3.36
C PHE A 25 10.45 7.11 -4.68
N TYR A 26 9.41 7.96 -4.74
CA TYR A 26 9.16 8.85 -5.87
C TYR A 26 10.40 9.66 -6.25
N ARG A 27 11.14 10.21 -5.27
CA ARG A 27 12.37 10.97 -5.53
C ARG A 27 13.53 10.11 -6.04
N CYS A 28 13.56 8.84 -5.67
CA CYS A 28 14.61 7.91 -6.10
C CYS A 28 14.37 7.33 -7.50
N LEU A 29 13.13 7.32 -8.01
CA LEU A 29 12.84 6.82 -9.37
C LEU A 29 13.55 7.66 -10.45
N ARG A 30 14.16 6.99 -11.44
CA ARG A 30 14.81 7.65 -12.59
C ARG A 30 13.77 8.07 -13.63
N LYS A 31 13.55 9.38 -13.80
CA LYS A 31 12.48 9.96 -14.64
C LYS A 31 12.99 10.71 -15.87
N THR A 32 14.15 10.33 -16.39
CA THR A 32 14.76 10.95 -17.57
C THR A 32 14.25 10.29 -18.85
N ASP A 33 14.20 11.02 -19.97
CA ASP A 33 13.85 10.43 -21.27
C ASP A 33 14.84 9.34 -21.73
N LYS A 34 16.07 9.34 -21.18
CA LYS A 34 17.09 8.31 -21.40
C LYS A 34 16.85 7.02 -20.62
N THR A 35 15.89 6.98 -19.70
CA THR A 35 15.58 5.75 -18.95
C THR A 35 14.91 4.73 -19.88
N SER A 36 15.45 3.51 -19.95
CA SER A 36 14.86 2.42 -20.72
C SER A 36 14.57 1.21 -19.82
N PRO A 37 13.31 0.71 -19.76
CA PRO A 37 12.10 1.31 -20.33
C PRO A 37 11.79 2.70 -19.75
N ARG A 38 11.12 3.57 -20.52
CA ARG A 38 10.68 4.89 -20.03
C ARG A 38 9.83 4.71 -18.77
N GLN A 39 10.08 5.51 -17.75
CA GLN A 39 9.31 5.47 -16.50
C GLN A 39 8.43 6.71 -16.39
N MET A 40 7.12 6.50 -16.47
CA MET A 40 6.12 7.53 -16.31
C MET A 40 5.52 7.45 -14.91
N VAL A 41 5.70 8.51 -14.12
CA VAL A 41 5.44 8.46 -12.67
C VAL A 41 4.35 9.45 -12.30
N PHE A 42 3.29 8.95 -11.67
CA PHE A 42 2.24 9.74 -11.04
C PHE A 42 2.36 9.65 -9.52
N TYR A 43 2.31 10.80 -8.84
CA TYR A 43 2.35 10.88 -7.39
C TYR A 43 1.13 11.65 -6.89
N ASP A 44 0.37 10.99 -6.03
CA ASP A 44 -0.78 11.56 -5.34
C ASP A 44 -0.43 11.84 -3.87
N PRO A 45 -0.41 13.13 -3.44
CA PRO A 45 -0.16 13.47 -2.05
C PRO A 45 -1.32 13.06 -1.14
N GLY A 46 -1.05 12.81 0.14
CA GLY A 46 -2.05 12.51 1.15
C GLY A 46 -3.18 13.55 1.24
N VAL A 47 -4.36 13.15 1.72
CA VAL A 47 -5.46 14.09 2.05
C VAL A 47 -5.04 14.99 3.22
N GLY A 48 -5.26 16.30 3.11
CA GLY A 48 -4.93 17.32 4.14
C GLY A 48 -3.94 18.42 3.73
N THR A 49 -3.66 18.57 2.44
CA THR A 49 -2.52 19.31 1.84
C THR A 49 -2.45 20.84 1.98
N LEU A 50 -3.32 21.49 2.78
CA LEU A 50 -3.34 22.96 2.89
C LEU A 50 -3.67 23.46 4.30
N ALA A 51 -2.70 23.39 5.22
CA ALA A 51 -2.55 24.34 6.31
C ALA A 51 -1.17 24.14 6.93
N ARG A 52 -0.40 25.21 7.17
CA ARG A 52 0.68 25.18 8.16
C ARG A 52 0.03 25.24 9.55
N PRO A 53 0.31 24.32 10.49
CA PRO A 53 -0.10 24.55 11.86
C PRO A 53 1.01 24.24 12.89
N ASP A 54 0.87 24.90 14.03
CA ASP A 54 1.67 24.70 15.24
C ASP A 54 1.75 23.23 15.70
N PRO A 55 2.86 22.82 16.36
CA PRO A 55 3.07 21.46 16.87
C PRO A 55 1.93 20.92 17.76
N TRP A 56 1.28 21.80 18.52
CA TRP A 56 0.17 21.44 19.41
C TRP A 56 -1.12 21.10 18.66
N HIS A 57 -1.33 21.67 17.47
CA HIS A 57 -2.48 21.39 16.63
C HIS A 57 -2.27 20.18 15.71
N LYS A 58 -1.02 19.78 15.46
CA LYS A 58 -0.70 18.62 14.61
C LYS A 58 -1.28 17.31 15.15
N LEU A 59 -1.16 17.03 16.45
CA LEU A 59 -1.73 15.80 17.03
C LEU A 59 -3.25 15.75 16.98
N ALA A 60 -3.90 16.90 17.22
CA ALA A 60 -5.35 17.02 17.11
C ALA A 60 -5.82 16.93 15.65
N GLN A 61 -5.04 17.46 14.70
CA GLN A 61 -5.31 17.37 13.26
C GLN A 61 -5.04 15.98 12.70
N ASP A 62 -3.98 15.27 13.10
CA ASP A 62 -3.73 13.89 12.71
C ASP A 62 -4.88 13.00 13.21
N PHE A 63 -5.27 13.17 14.48
CA PHE A 63 -6.43 12.51 15.07
C PHE A 63 -7.74 12.87 14.34
N SER A 64 -7.98 14.15 14.09
CA SER A 64 -9.20 14.64 13.43
C SER A 64 -9.24 14.39 11.92
N ALA A 65 -8.12 14.28 11.23
CA ALA A 65 -8.03 13.89 9.83
C ALA A 65 -8.30 12.39 9.72
N ILE A 66 -7.73 11.56 10.59
CA ILE A 66 -8.00 10.12 10.62
C ILE A 66 -9.48 9.84 10.94
N LEU A 67 -10.08 10.58 11.88
CA LEU A 67 -11.51 10.47 12.24
C LEU A 67 -12.46 11.20 11.27
N GLY A 68 -12.09 12.35 10.71
CA GLY A 68 -12.94 13.13 9.79
C GLY A 68 -13.00 12.54 8.38
N LEU A 69 -11.96 11.80 7.99
CA LEU A 69 -11.90 11.04 6.75
C LEU A 69 -12.44 9.60 6.93
N ALA A 70 -13.03 9.29 8.08
CA ALA A 70 -13.89 8.14 8.33
C ALA A 70 -15.26 8.29 7.64
N THR A 71 -15.33 8.99 6.50
CA THR A 71 -16.57 9.25 5.76
C THR A 71 -16.46 8.89 4.27
N GLY A 72 -15.35 8.26 3.84
CA GLY A 72 -15.09 7.93 2.43
C GLY A 72 -14.73 9.13 1.54
N TYR A 73 -14.76 10.35 2.09
CA TYR A 73 -14.50 11.59 1.35
C TYR A 73 -13.04 11.63 0.86
N GLY A 74 -12.85 11.64 -0.47
CA GLY A 74 -11.55 11.76 -1.15
C GLY A 74 -10.88 10.44 -1.57
N LEU A 75 -11.35 9.25 -1.14
CA LEU A 75 -10.81 7.98 -1.65
C LEU A 75 -11.19 7.79 -3.13
N ASP A 76 -12.47 7.98 -3.46
CA ASP A 76 -12.99 7.83 -4.82
C ASP A 76 -12.25 8.77 -5.78
N ASP A 77 -12.00 10.02 -5.37
CA ASP A 77 -11.25 11.00 -6.18
C ASP A 77 -9.82 10.55 -6.47
N LYS A 78 -9.10 10.03 -5.46
CA LYS A 78 -7.72 9.54 -5.63
C LYS A 78 -7.65 8.33 -6.56
N VAL A 79 -8.57 7.38 -6.38
CA VAL A 79 -8.69 6.20 -7.25
C VAL A 79 -9.00 6.66 -8.67
N LEU A 80 -9.96 7.57 -8.84
CA LEU A 80 -10.39 8.08 -10.14
C LEU A 80 -9.28 8.85 -10.86
N GLN A 81 -8.56 9.72 -10.17
CA GLN A 81 -7.42 10.46 -10.73
C GLN A 81 -6.31 9.52 -11.20
N SER A 82 -5.96 8.53 -10.37
CA SER A 82 -4.96 7.51 -10.70
C SER A 82 -5.41 6.65 -11.88
N TYR A 83 -6.69 6.26 -11.90
CA TYR A 83 -7.30 5.50 -13.00
C TYR A 83 -7.30 6.30 -14.30
N LEU A 84 -7.69 7.57 -14.27
CA LEU A 84 -7.66 8.47 -15.43
C LEU A 84 -6.24 8.70 -15.95
N PHE A 85 -5.24 8.74 -15.07
CA PHE A 85 -3.85 8.78 -15.47
C PHE A 85 -3.46 7.53 -16.26
N LEU A 86 -3.86 6.33 -15.80
CA LEU A 86 -3.63 5.09 -16.54
C LEU A 86 -4.39 5.08 -17.87
N VAL A 87 -5.67 5.45 -17.89
CA VAL A 87 -6.51 5.52 -19.10
C VAL A 87 -5.85 6.35 -20.20
N ARG A 88 -5.27 7.51 -19.85
CA ARG A 88 -4.68 8.44 -20.81
C ARG A 88 -3.29 8.03 -21.32
N ASN A 89 -2.55 7.26 -20.52
CA ASN A 89 -1.13 7.03 -20.78
C ASN A 89 -0.80 5.57 -21.13
N TYR A 90 -1.67 4.62 -20.80
CA TYR A 90 -1.43 3.20 -21.06
C TYR A 90 -1.53 2.87 -22.55
N GLU A 91 -0.51 2.20 -23.06
CA GLU A 91 -0.50 1.56 -24.38
C GLU A 91 -0.32 0.04 -24.22
N PRO A 92 -0.84 -0.79 -25.15
CA PRO A 92 -0.64 -2.24 -25.10
C PRO A 92 0.85 -2.62 -24.95
N GLY A 93 1.13 -3.47 -23.97
CA GLY A 93 2.47 -3.93 -23.63
C GLY A 93 3.15 -3.15 -22.51
N ASP A 94 2.61 -2.02 -22.09
CA ASP A 94 3.12 -1.29 -20.92
C ASP A 94 2.92 -2.07 -19.61
N GLN A 95 3.76 -1.77 -18.62
CA GLN A 95 3.78 -2.43 -17.33
C GLN A 95 3.31 -1.46 -16.24
N ILE A 96 2.33 -1.87 -15.44
CA ILE A 96 1.76 -1.04 -14.36
C ILE A 96 2.38 -1.43 -13.01
N TYR A 97 2.89 -0.43 -12.29
CA TYR A 97 3.44 -0.58 -10.95
C TYR A 97 2.67 0.34 -10.00
N LEU A 98 2.18 -0.20 -8.90
CA LEU A 98 1.36 0.53 -7.94
C LEU A 98 2.01 0.52 -6.56
N PHE A 99 2.16 1.70 -5.96
CA PHE A 99 2.76 1.85 -4.65
C PHE A 99 1.91 2.69 -3.72
N GLY A 100 1.88 2.34 -2.44
CA GLY A 100 1.25 3.22 -1.48
C GLY A 100 1.54 2.91 -0.03
N PHE A 101 1.30 3.88 0.83
CA PHE A 101 1.45 3.75 2.28
C PHE A 101 0.11 3.97 2.97
N SER A 102 -0.19 3.19 4.01
CA SER A 102 -1.36 3.41 4.87
C SER A 102 -2.66 3.33 4.09
N ARG A 103 -3.36 4.45 3.93
CA ARG A 103 -4.56 4.58 3.10
C ARG A 103 -4.26 4.71 1.62
N GLY A 104 -3.11 5.27 1.28
CA GLY A 104 -2.59 5.23 -0.09
C GLY A 104 -2.33 3.80 -0.54
N ALA A 105 -1.91 2.92 0.38
CA ALA A 105 -1.80 1.48 0.11
C ALA A 105 -3.17 0.84 -0.20
N TYR A 106 -4.20 1.20 0.56
CA TYR A 106 -5.57 0.74 0.25
C TYR A 106 -6.07 1.33 -1.08
N THR A 107 -5.76 2.60 -1.37
CA THR A 107 -6.10 3.29 -2.62
C THR A 107 -5.55 2.53 -3.83
N VAL A 108 -4.28 2.14 -3.81
CA VAL A 108 -3.70 1.38 -4.93
C VAL A 108 -4.23 -0.05 -5.06
N ARG A 109 -4.63 -0.69 -3.95
CA ARG A 109 -5.31 -1.99 -3.99
C ARG A 109 -6.72 -1.86 -4.59
N VAL A 110 -7.46 -0.82 -4.25
CA VAL A 110 -8.77 -0.50 -4.86
C VAL A 110 -8.60 -0.20 -6.34
N LEU A 111 -7.57 0.56 -6.73
CA LEU A 111 -7.24 0.78 -8.13
C LEU A 111 -6.92 -0.54 -8.86
N ALA A 112 -6.14 -1.43 -8.26
CA ALA A 112 -5.88 -2.76 -8.82
C ALA A 112 -7.16 -3.60 -8.96
N GLY A 113 -8.07 -3.54 -7.98
CA GLY A 113 -9.38 -4.19 -8.04
C GLY A 113 -10.28 -3.62 -9.13
N LEU A 114 -10.29 -2.30 -9.31
CA LEU A 114 -11.01 -1.62 -10.39
C LEU A 114 -10.46 -2.03 -11.76
N ILE A 115 -9.14 -2.04 -11.93
CA ILE A 115 -8.50 -2.52 -13.16
C ILE A 115 -8.84 -3.99 -13.41
N HIS A 116 -8.84 -4.82 -12.37
CA HIS A 116 -9.17 -6.25 -12.48
C HIS A 116 -10.65 -6.51 -12.77
N LYS A 117 -11.59 -5.69 -12.29
CA LYS A 117 -13.03 -5.93 -12.48
C LYS A 117 -13.66 -5.16 -13.64
N VAL A 118 -13.15 -3.96 -13.95
CA VAL A 118 -13.69 -3.07 -15.00
C VAL A 118 -12.73 -2.93 -16.19
N GLY A 119 -11.43 -3.04 -15.98
CA GLY A 119 -10.43 -2.77 -17.02
C GLY A 119 -10.22 -1.26 -17.21
N LEU A 120 -9.41 -0.88 -18.20
CA LEU A 120 -9.17 0.50 -18.61
C LEU A 120 -10.06 0.87 -19.80
N ILE A 121 -10.93 1.86 -19.62
CA ILE A 121 -11.69 2.48 -20.72
C ILE A 121 -10.78 3.21 -21.71
N SER A 122 -11.32 3.54 -22.89
CA SER A 122 -10.58 4.33 -23.87
C SER A 122 -10.39 5.79 -23.42
N PRO A 123 -9.30 6.49 -23.80
CA PRO A 123 -9.12 7.90 -23.47
C PRO A 123 -10.31 8.79 -23.86
N GLU A 124 -10.98 8.48 -24.96
CA GLU A 124 -12.15 9.19 -25.48
C GLU A 124 -13.39 9.02 -24.58
N GLN A 125 -13.40 7.97 -23.75
CA GLN A 125 -14.47 7.64 -22.82
C GLN A 125 -14.15 8.10 -21.39
N ALA A 126 -13.12 8.90 -21.16
CA ALA A 126 -12.67 9.32 -19.83
C ALA A 126 -13.79 9.91 -18.95
N ASN A 127 -14.84 10.50 -19.55
CA ASN A 127 -16.02 10.99 -18.85
C ASN A 127 -16.85 9.88 -18.15
N LEU A 128 -16.69 8.63 -18.55
CA LEU A 128 -17.37 7.46 -17.97
C LEU A 128 -16.61 6.82 -16.81
N ALA A 129 -15.40 7.29 -16.48
CA ALA A 129 -14.56 6.68 -15.45
C ALA A 129 -15.25 6.64 -14.06
N GLY A 130 -16.00 7.69 -13.71
CA GLY A 130 -16.77 7.74 -12.47
C GLY A 130 -17.91 6.72 -12.43
N SER A 131 -18.56 6.46 -13.57
CA SER A 131 -19.56 5.40 -13.71
C SER A 131 -18.93 4.01 -13.57
N GLY A 132 -17.74 3.79 -14.13
CA GLY A 132 -16.99 2.54 -13.97
C GLY A 132 -16.63 2.25 -12.50
N LEU A 133 -16.13 3.26 -11.77
CA LEU A 133 -15.86 3.15 -10.33
C LEU A 133 -17.13 2.85 -9.52
N THR A 134 -18.25 3.51 -9.86
CA THR A 134 -19.55 3.26 -9.22
C THR A 134 -20.01 1.82 -9.44
N ALA A 135 -19.93 1.30 -10.67
CA ALA A 135 -20.31 -0.08 -11.00
C ALA A 135 -19.45 -1.09 -10.23
N TYR A 136 -18.14 -0.85 -10.12
CA TYR A 136 -17.24 -1.69 -9.31
C TYR A 136 -17.58 -1.69 -7.81
N LYS A 137 -17.94 -0.54 -7.24
CA LYS A 137 -18.36 -0.44 -5.83
C LYS A 137 -19.69 -1.15 -5.57
N GLN A 138 -20.64 -1.05 -6.51
CA GLN A 138 -21.90 -1.79 -6.45
C GLN A 138 -21.66 -3.30 -6.46
N PHE A 139 -20.86 -3.80 -7.40
CA PHE A 139 -20.45 -5.21 -7.44
C PHE A 139 -19.82 -5.67 -6.10
N SER A 140 -18.94 -4.84 -5.53
CA SER A 140 -18.30 -5.14 -4.24
C SER A 140 -19.29 -5.20 -3.07
N SER A 141 -20.38 -4.44 -3.13
CA SER A 141 -21.41 -4.42 -2.09
C SER A 141 -22.35 -5.63 -2.18
N ASP A 142 -22.68 -6.07 -3.40
CA ASP A 142 -23.60 -7.17 -3.66
C ASP A 142 -22.93 -8.55 -3.42
N GLY A 143 -21.62 -8.64 -3.63
CA GLY A 143 -20.80 -9.86 -3.51
C GLY A 143 -20.56 -10.41 -2.10
N GLN A 144 -21.27 -9.96 -1.06
CA GLN A 144 -21.19 -10.59 0.28
C GLN A 144 -21.77 -12.01 0.34
N HIS A 145 -22.33 -12.53 -0.76
CA HIS A 145 -22.72 -13.93 -0.92
C HIS A 145 -21.78 -14.65 -1.90
N GLY A 146 -20.64 -15.13 -1.40
CA GLY A 146 -19.88 -16.21 -2.02
C GLY A 146 -18.97 -15.82 -3.19
N LEU A 147 -17.80 -15.22 -2.88
CA LEU A 147 -16.64 -15.25 -3.79
C LEU A 147 -15.96 -16.62 -3.74
N GLY A 148 -16.71 -17.67 -4.07
CA GLY A 148 -16.13 -18.92 -4.53
C GLY A 148 -15.70 -18.72 -5.97
N PHE A 149 -14.40 -18.83 -6.23
CA PHE A 149 -13.84 -18.86 -7.58
C PHE A 149 -14.50 -19.99 -8.39
N GLU A 150 -15.56 -19.72 -9.14
CA GLU A 150 -15.98 -20.60 -10.24
C GLU A 150 -15.33 -20.11 -11.52
N LEU A 151 -14.11 -20.63 -11.76
CA LEU A 151 -13.31 -20.46 -12.98
C LEU A 151 -14.05 -20.90 -14.27
N LYS A 152 -15.25 -21.48 -14.14
CA LYS A 152 -16.01 -22.11 -15.24
C LYS A 152 -16.82 -21.12 -16.08
N ALA A 153 -17.14 -19.93 -15.57
CA ALA A 153 -18.01 -18.96 -16.27
C ALA A 153 -17.27 -18.04 -17.26
N LEU A 154 -15.94 -18.09 -17.34
CA LEU A 154 -15.12 -17.14 -18.12
C LEU A 154 -14.55 -17.71 -19.43
N THR A 155 -14.93 -18.93 -19.81
CA THR A 155 -14.28 -19.67 -20.91
C THR A 155 -14.83 -19.39 -22.32
N ASP A 156 -15.84 -18.52 -22.49
CA ASP A 156 -16.51 -18.32 -23.80
C ASP A 156 -16.42 -16.92 -24.41
N ALA A 157 -15.61 -16.00 -23.88
CA ALA A 157 -15.40 -14.69 -24.49
C ALA A 157 -14.00 -14.56 -25.13
N GLY A 158 -13.96 -14.53 -26.46
CA GLY A 158 -12.76 -14.12 -27.19
C GLY A 158 -12.38 -12.67 -26.87
N ASP A 159 -11.11 -12.32 -27.09
CA ASP A 159 -10.48 -11.03 -26.74
C ASP A 159 -11.25 -9.76 -27.19
N SER A 160 -12.25 -9.88 -28.08
CA SER A 160 -13.07 -8.78 -28.60
C SER A 160 -14.38 -8.50 -27.86
N GLU A 161 -14.91 -9.42 -27.04
CA GLU A 161 -16.29 -9.31 -26.50
C GLU A 161 -16.38 -8.85 -25.03
N GLY A 162 -15.26 -8.73 -24.32
CA GLY A 162 -15.26 -8.35 -22.90
C GLY A 162 -15.83 -9.42 -21.97
N PRO A 163 -15.86 -9.20 -20.63
CA PRO A 163 -16.32 -10.22 -19.69
C PRO A 163 -17.83 -10.51 -19.85
N ILE A 164 -18.18 -11.79 -19.97
CA ILE A 164 -19.57 -12.23 -19.86
C ILE A 164 -20.00 -12.05 -18.40
N PRO A 165 -21.11 -11.33 -18.12
CA PRO A 165 -21.62 -11.19 -16.77
C PRO A 165 -21.90 -12.56 -16.14
N GLU A 166 -21.33 -12.85 -14.96
CA GLU A 166 -21.60 -14.10 -14.23
C GLU A 166 -23.09 -14.25 -13.91
N ASN A 167 -23.77 -13.12 -13.67
CA ASN A 167 -25.22 -13.00 -13.52
C ASN A 167 -25.72 -11.73 -14.25
N LYS A 168 -27.04 -11.64 -14.51
CA LYS A 168 -27.69 -10.46 -15.13
C LYS A 168 -27.50 -9.15 -14.34
N ASP A 169 -27.01 -9.24 -13.11
CA ASP A 169 -26.86 -8.11 -12.19
C ASP A 169 -25.39 -7.63 -12.03
N ASP A 170 -24.41 -8.24 -12.73
CA ASP A 170 -23.03 -7.76 -12.70
C ASP A 170 -22.86 -6.50 -13.57
N GLN A 171 -23.21 -5.35 -12.98
CA GLN A 171 -23.12 -4.04 -13.61
C GLN A 171 -21.69 -3.69 -14.04
N ALA A 172 -20.68 -4.17 -13.32
CA ALA A 172 -19.28 -3.91 -13.65
C ALA A 172 -18.84 -4.65 -14.93
N ALA A 173 -19.25 -5.92 -15.08
CA ALA A 173 -19.00 -6.67 -16.32
C ALA A 173 -19.77 -6.08 -17.50
N GLN A 174 -21.03 -5.68 -17.30
CA GLN A 174 -21.82 -5.01 -18.36
C GLN A 174 -21.18 -3.69 -18.79
N PHE A 175 -20.75 -2.86 -17.82
CA PHE A 175 -20.03 -1.63 -18.11
C PHE A 175 -18.76 -1.89 -18.93
N ALA A 176 -17.95 -2.87 -18.51
CA ALA A 176 -16.71 -3.24 -19.19
C ALA A 176 -16.96 -3.69 -20.64
N ARG A 177 -18.01 -4.50 -20.85
CA ARG A 177 -18.44 -4.94 -22.19
C ARG A 177 -18.88 -3.77 -23.07
N ILE A 178 -19.78 -2.92 -22.57
CA ILE A 178 -20.33 -1.77 -23.31
C ILE A 178 -19.23 -0.77 -23.70
N THR A 179 -18.27 -0.56 -22.80
CA THR A 179 -17.16 0.39 -23.03
C THR A 179 -15.97 -0.23 -23.75
N SER A 180 -15.98 -1.55 -23.99
CA SER A 180 -14.89 -2.29 -24.65
C SER A 180 -13.54 -2.04 -23.98
N THR A 181 -13.47 -2.29 -22.67
CA THR A 181 -12.28 -1.99 -21.87
C THR A 181 -11.08 -2.86 -22.21
N ARG A 182 -9.89 -2.31 -21.95
CA ARG A 182 -8.59 -2.97 -22.08
C ARG A 182 -8.18 -3.55 -20.74
N TRP A 183 -7.54 -4.71 -20.73
CA TRP A 183 -7.15 -5.41 -19.50
C TRP A 183 -5.63 -5.44 -19.35
N PRO A 184 -5.02 -4.38 -18.79
CA PRO A 184 -3.58 -4.35 -18.59
C PRO A 184 -3.16 -5.32 -17.47
N LEU A 185 -1.94 -5.82 -17.58
CA LEU A 185 -1.28 -6.57 -16.53
C LEU A 185 -0.77 -5.63 -15.43
N ILE A 186 -0.96 -6.02 -14.16
CA ILE A 186 -0.38 -5.30 -13.02
C ILE A 186 0.88 -6.04 -12.60
N ARG A 187 2.03 -5.46 -12.96
CA ARG A 187 3.35 -6.07 -12.76
C ARG A 187 3.71 -6.15 -11.29
N PHE A 188 3.42 -5.10 -10.54
CA PHE A 188 3.86 -4.99 -9.16
C PHE A 188 2.92 -4.14 -8.31
N VAL A 189 2.58 -4.62 -7.12
CA VAL A 189 1.93 -3.83 -6.06
C VAL A 189 2.80 -3.84 -4.82
N GLY A 190 3.36 -2.69 -4.46
CA GLY A 190 4.25 -2.49 -3.32
C GLY A 190 3.65 -1.58 -2.27
N VAL A 191 3.35 -2.09 -1.08
CA VAL A 191 2.66 -1.32 -0.06
C VAL A 191 3.39 -1.28 1.28
N TRP A 192 3.32 -0.13 1.95
CA TRP A 192 3.73 0.01 3.34
C TRP A 192 2.49 0.04 4.23
N ASP A 193 2.47 -0.85 5.22
CA ASP A 193 1.52 -0.95 6.33
C ASP A 193 0.06 -0.59 5.98
N THR A 194 -0.58 -1.42 5.14
CA THR A 194 -1.94 -1.14 4.66
C THR A 194 -2.95 -1.14 5.80
N VAL A 195 -3.68 -0.04 5.94
CA VAL A 195 -4.80 0.11 6.88
C VAL A 195 -6.04 0.56 6.13
N ALA A 196 -7.18 -0.10 6.38
CA ALA A 196 -8.46 0.30 5.81
C ALA A 196 -9.16 1.29 6.74
N SER A 197 -9.50 2.48 6.24
CA SER A 197 -10.33 3.46 6.97
C SER A 197 -11.54 3.89 6.15
N VAL A 198 -12.19 2.98 5.44
CA VAL A 198 -13.51 3.30 4.90
C VAL A 198 -14.50 3.03 6.02
N ILE A 199 -14.82 4.06 6.78
CA ILE A 199 -16.06 4.10 7.53
C ILE A 199 -17.05 4.78 6.58
N VAL A 200 -18.06 4.05 6.12
CA VAL A 200 -19.20 4.68 5.42
C VAL A 200 -20.27 4.94 6.47
N PRO A 201 -20.64 6.20 6.76
CA PRO A 201 -21.83 6.52 7.51
C PRO A 201 -23.03 6.08 6.67
N ARG A 202 -23.67 4.99 7.06
CA ARG A 202 -24.83 4.44 6.35
C ARG A 202 -26.11 5.09 6.90
N PRO A 203 -26.87 5.88 6.09
CA PRO A 203 -28.12 6.50 6.54
C PRO A 203 -29.16 5.46 7.00
N ASP A 204 -29.12 4.26 6.40
CA ASP A 204 -29.94 3.10 6.73
C ASP A 204 -29.58 2.44 8.07
N ARG A 205 -28.45 2.83 8.71
CA ARG A 205 -27.98 2.28 9.99
C ARG A 205 -27.72 3.35 11.05
N LEU A 206 -28.48 4.46 11.02
CA LEU A 206 -28.32 5.57 11.96
C LEU A 206 -26.87 6.09 12.01
N TYR A 207 -26.21 6.18 10.86
CA TYR A 207 -24.80 6.61 10.73
C TYR A 207 -23.79 5.70 11.45
N TRP A 208 -24.17 4.47 11.82
CA TRP A 208 -23.23 3.53 12.45
C TRP A 208 -22.12 3.15 11.45
N PRO A 209 -20.84 3.24 11.85
CA PRO A 209 -19.72 3.03 10.96
C PRO A 209 -19.70 1.59 10.41
N SER A 210 -19.73 1.45 9.08
CA SER A 210 -19.50 0.17 8.40
C SER A 210 -18.16 0.19 7.66
N PHE A 211 -17.36 -0.86 7.87
CA PHE A 211 -16.14 -1.10 7.12
C PHE A 211 -16.51 -1.84 5.84
N GLU A 212 -16.55 -1.13 4.71
CA GLU A 212 -16.71 -1.74 3.40
C GLU A 212 -15.34 -2.11 2.85
N GLU A 213 -15.15 -3.40 2.66
CA GLU A 213 -14.02 -3.94 1.92
C GLU A 213 -14.44 -4.10 0.47
N LEU A 214 -13.73 -3.44 -0.44
CA LEU A 214 -14.04 -3.54 -1.86
C LEU A 214 -13.47 -4.84 -2.44
N ALA A 215 -14.14 -5.37 -3.46
CA ALA A 215 -13.76 -6.63 -4.08
C ALA A 215 -12.33 -6.55 -4.62
N TYR A 216 -11.60 -7.65 -4.52
CA TYR A 216 -10.23 -7.78 -5.01
C TYR A 216 -9.17 -6.89 -4.34
N THR A 217 -9.42 -6.42 -3.12
CA THR A 217 -8.44 -5.63 -2.34
C THR A 217 -7.55 -6.46 -1.41
N LEU A 218 -7.93 -7.70 -1.12
CA LEU A 218 -7.10 -8.69 -0.39
C LEU A 218 -6.61 -9.83 -1.30
N GLN A 219 -7.33 -10.07 -2.40
CA GLN A 219 -7.00 -11.08 -3.41
C GLN A 219 -7.15 -10.50 -4.82
N ASN A 220 -6.17 -10.66 -5.69
CA ASN A 220 -6.26 -10.14 -7.05
C ASN A 220 -5.40 -10.95 -8.02
N PRO A 221 -6.00 -11.74 -8.92
CA PRO A 221 -5.25 -12.61 -9.83
C PRO A 221 -4.58 -11.84 -10.97
N SER A 222 -4.89 -10.56 -11.18
CA SER A 222 -4.22 -9.72 -12.19
C SER A 222 -2.93 -9.08 -11.70
N VAL A 223 -2.60 -9.21 -10.41
CA VAL A 223 -1.34 -8.76 -9.82
C VAL A 223 -0.31 -9.88 -9.94
N GLU A 224 0.82 -9.63 -10.58
CA GLU A 224 1.87 -10.65 -10.73
C GLU A 224 2.74 -10.77 -9.47
N THR A 225 3.19 -9.63 -8.95
CA THR A 225 4.06 -9.54 -7.78
C THR A 225 3.45 -8.61 -6.73
N PHE A 226 3.32 -9.10 -5.50
CA PHE A 226 2.83 -8.33 -4.35
C PHE A 226 3.88 -8.26 -3.24
N ARG A 227 4.13 -7.06 -2.72
CA ARG A 227 5.05 -6.80 -1.60
C ARG A 227 4.38 -5.94 -0.55
N GLN A 228 4.44 -6.34 0.71
CA GLN A 228 3.97 -5.53 1.83
C GLN A 228 5.00 -5.47 2.96
N ALA A 229 5.38 -4.25 3.35
CA ALA A 229 6.13 -3.99 4.57
C ALA A 229 5.14 -3.74 5.72
N ILE A 230 5.28 -4.46 6.83
CA ILE A 230 4.32 -4.46 7.95
C ILE A 230 4.99 -4.02 9.24
N SER A 231 4.32 -3.16 10.00
CA SER A 231 4.75 -2.73 11.34
C SER A 231 4.43 -3.78 12.40
N ILE A 232 5.44 -4.16 13.20
CA ILE A 232 5.33 -5.05 14.37
C ILE A 232 4.71 -4.32 15.58
N ASP A 233 5.13 -3.07 15.83
CA ASP A 233 4.88 -2.38 17.10
C ASP A 233 3.64 -1.46 17.08
N GLU A 234 2.91 -1.37 15.96
CA GLU A 234 1.67 -0.61 15.87
C GLU A 234 0.52 -1.31 16.61
N ARG A 235 -0.09 -0.58 17.55
CA ARG A 235 -1.11 -1.09 18.49
C ARG A 235 -2.40 -0.27 18.52
N ARG A 236 -2.52 0.81 17.75
CA ARG A 236 -3.74 1.61 17.70
C ARG A 236 -4.85 0.81 17.04
N ALA A 237 -5.99 0.68 17.73
CA ALA A 237 -7.12 -0.10 17.31
C ALA A 237 -7.76 0.38 15.99
N MET A 238 -7.51 1.63 15.58
CA MET A 238 -7.96 2.18 14.30
C MET A 238 -6.99 1.89 13.14
N PHE A 239 -5.81 1.35 13.42
CA PHE A 239 -4.76 1.01 12.45
C PHE A 239 -4.69 -0.50 12.21
N ARG A 240 -5.85 -1.11 11.96
CA ARG A 240 -5.92 -2.54 11.67
C ARG A 240 -5.28 -2.87 10.34
N LEU A 241 -4.38 -3.83 10.39
CA LEU A 241 -3.62 -4.32 9.26
C LEU A 241 -4.55 -5.06 8.27
N LYS A 242 -4.44 -4.72 6.99
CA LYS A 242 -5.01 -5.53 5.91
C LYS A 242 -3.91 -6.36 5.28
N LYS A 243 -3.85 -7.64 5.65
CA LYS A 243 -2.95 -8.62 5.04
C LYS A 243 -3.46 -8.97 3.64
N TRP A 244 -2.53 -9.31 2.76
CA TRP A 244 -2.88 -9.95 1.49
C TRP A 244 -3.14 -11.43 1.76
N ASP A 245 -4.16 -12.01 1.13
CA ASP A 245 -4.48 -13.43 1.35
C ASP A 245 -3.43 -14.30 0.65
N GLU A 246 -3.05 -15.43 1.25
CA GLU A 246 -2.01 -16.32 0.70
C GLU A 246 -2.41 -17.79 0.89
N PRO A 247 -2.13 -18.69 -0.08
CA PRO A 247 -1.52 -18.43 -1.40
C PRO A 247 -2.55 -17.90 -2.43
N GLN A 248 -2.07 -17.30 -3.53
CA GLN A 248 -2.90 -16.91 -4.68
C GLN A 248 -2.26 -17.33 -6.01
N THR A 249 -3.06 -17.32 -7.06
CA THR A 249 -2.65 -17.60 -8.45
C THR A 249 -2.71 -16.30 -9.26
N PHE A 250 -1.63 -16.02 -9.98
CA PHE A 250 -1.58 -14.99 -10.99
C PHE A 250 -2.03 -15.53 -12.35
N THR A 251 -2.93 -14.82 -13.03
CA THR A 251 -3.42 -15.14 -14.38
C THR A 251 -3.12 -14.00 -15.35
N HIS A 252 -2.32 -14.30 -16.38
CA HIS A 252 -1.98 -13.31 -17.41
C HIS A 252 -3.19 -12.94 -18.27
N ASN A 253 -4.04 -13.92 -18.59
CA ASN A 253 -5.32 -13.70 -19.24
C ASN A 253 -6.43 -14.11 -18.26
N ARG A 254 -7.38 -13.22 -17.98
CA ARG A 254 -8.51 -13.54 -17.10
C ARG A 254 -9.51 -14.52 -17.72
N PHE A 255 -9.48 -14.68 -19.05
CA PHE A 255 -10.37 -15.54 -19.82
C PHE A 255 -9.79 -16.95 -20.02
N ASN A 256 -8.52 -17.17 -19.63
CA ASN A 256 -7.87 -18.44 -19.81
C ASN A 256 -6.72 -18.65 -18.81
N ASP A 257 -6.72 -19.81 -18.15
CA ASP A 257 -5.75 -20.21 -17.14
C ASP A 257 -4.55 -21.02 -17.68
N ILE A 258 -4.41 -21.20 -19.00
CA ILE A 258 -3.31 -21.96 -19.64
C ILE A 258 -1.91 -21.56 -19.13
N ASN A 259 -1.70 -20.28 -18.78
CA ASN A 259 -0.43 -19.77 -18.26
C ASN A 259 -0.53 -19.26 -16.81
N ALA A 260 -1.51 -19.74 -16.05
CA ALA A 260 -1.64 -19.42 -14.64
C ALA A 260 -0.42 -19.93 -13.85
N LYS A 261 0.10 -19.10 -12.95
CA LYS A 261 1.25 -19.45 -12.10
C LYS A 261 1.02 -18.94 -10.68
N PRO A 262 1.70 -19.50 -9.66
CA PRO A 262 1.65 -18.93 -8.31
C PRO A 262 2.00 -17.44 -8.34
N GLN A 263 1.20 -16.63 -7.65
CA GLN A 263 1.49 -15.21 -7.48
C GLN A 263 2.74 -15.07 -6.60
N ASP A 264 3.64 -14.15 -6.97
CA ASP A 264 4.82 -13.87 -6.17
C ASP A 264 4.46 -12.90 -5.04
N ILE A 265 4.16 -13.43 -3.86
CA ILE A 265 3.71 -12.66 -2.69
C ILE A 265 4.81 -12.69 -1.62
N LYS A 266 5.10 -11.53 -1.03
CA LYS A 266 5.96 -11.44 0.17
C LYS A 266 5.49 -10.34 1.11
N GLN A 267 5.11 -10.73 2.32
CA GLN A 267 4.70 -9.83 3.40
C GLN A 267 5.75 -9.86 4.53
N VAL A 268 6.55 -8.80 4.65
CA VAL A 268 7.71 -8.74 5.55
C VAL A 268 7.44 -7.81 6.72
N TRP A 269 7.73 -8.28 7.93
CA TRP A 269 7.55 -7.53 9.16
C TRP A 269 8.83 -6.79 9.57
N PHE A 270 8.65 -5.54 9.98
CA PHE A 270 9.70 -4.62 10.40
C PHE A 270 9.40 -4.06 11.79
N ALA A 271 10.46 -3.80 12.56
CA ALA A 271 10.39 -3.12 13.84
C ALA A 271 9.96 -1.66 13.65
N GLY A 272 9.17 -1.13 14.58
CA GLY A 272 8.60 0.20 14.49
C GLY A 272 7.08 0.23 14.46
N VAL A 273 6.51 1.40 14.77
CA VAL A 273 5.08 1.70 14.58
C VAL A 273 4.78 2.04 13.12
N HIS A 274 3.51 2.38 12.80
CA HIS A 274 3.06 2.62 11.42
C HIS A 274 3.98 3.51 10.56
N SER A 275 4.40 4.67 11.11
CA SER A 275 5.28 5.63 10.42
C SER A 275 6.77 5.30 10.52
N ASP A 276 7.16 4.37 11.40
CA ASP A 276 8.51 3.78 11.33
C ASP A 276 8.65 2.82 10.16
N VAL A 277 7.54 2.31 9.61
CA VAL A 277 7.55 1.47 8.40
C VAL A 277 7.25 2.26 7.14
N GLY A 278 6.27 3.16 7.19
CA GLY A 278 5.88 3.98 6.05
C GLY A 278 6.60 5.32 5.91
N GLY A 279 7.42 5.71 6.87
CA GLY A 279 7.99 7.06 6.95
C GLY A 279 7.00 8.13 7.45
N GLY A 280 7.47 9.38 7.50
CA GLY A 280 6.68 10.54 7.98
C GLY A 280 7.11 11.10 9.33
N TYR A 281 8.03 10.44 10.05
CA TYR A 281 8.75 11.05 11.18
C TYR A 281 9.83 12.02 10.69
N PRO A 282 10.30 12.96 11.55
CA PRO A 282 11.44 13.82 11.23
C PRO A 282 12.64 13.04 10.71
N GLU A 283 13.37 13.62 9.75
CA GLU A 283 14.47 12.92 9.09
C GLU A 283 15.54 12.44 10.09
N LYS A 284 15.83 13.21 11.14
CA LYS A 284 16.77 12.82 12.20
C LYS A 284 16.38 11.54 12.97
N GLN A 285 15.10 11.18 12.95
CA GLN A 285 14.52 10.03 13.65
C GLN A 285 14.14 8.90 12.66
N SER A 286 14.41 9.07 11.36
CA SER A 286 13.92 8.18 10.32
C SER A 286 14.68 6.86 10.15
N GLY A 287 15.63 6.52 11.05
CA GLY A 287 16.54 5.39 10.91
C GLY A 287 15.85 4.03 10.71
N LEU A 288 14.76 3.77 11.44
CA LEU A 288 13.98 2.53 11.29
C LEU A 288 13.28 2.45 9.93
N SER A 289 12.74 3.58 9.44
CA SER A 289 12.00 3.65 8.16
C SER A 289 12.84 3.45 6.91
N LYS A 290 14.17 3.50 7.03
CA LYS A 290 15.08 3.27 5.90
C LYS A 290 15.11 1.81 5.47
N TYR A 291 14.98 0.85 6.39
CA TYR A 291 14.97 -0.58 6.04
C TYR A 291 13.80 -0.96 5.12
N PRO A 292 12.52 -0.68 5.46
CA PRO A 292 11.40 -1.00 4.58
C PRO A 292 11.38 -0.16 3.29
N LEU A 293 12.01 1.01 3.27
CA LEU A 293 12.23 1.78 2.03
C LEU A 293 13.19 1.05 1.09
N LEU A 294 14.37 0.68 1.60
CA LEU A 294 15.42 0.01 0.83
C LEU A 294 14.94 -1.35 0.34
N TRP A 295 14.32 -2.15 1.21
CA TRP A 295 13.74 -3.44 0.84
C TRP A 295 12.73 -3.30 -0.31
N MET A 296 11.79 -2.35 -0.21
CA MET A 296 10.80 -2.15 -1.29
C MET A 296 11.46 -1.69 -2.60
N MET A 297 12.49 -0.83 -2.52
CA MET A 297 13.25 -0.40 -3.70
C MET A 297 13.95 -1.57 -4.39
N GLU A 298 14.62 -2.44 -3.62
CA GLU A 298 15.27 -3.64 -4.17
C GLU A 298 14.26 -4.55 -4.87
N GLN A 299 13.12 -4.83 -4.22
CA GLN A 299 12.07 -5.65 -4.82
C GLN A 299 11.48 -5.01 -6.10
N ALA A 300 11.34 -3.69 -6.13
CA ALA A 300 10.84 -2.99 -7.31
C ALA A 300 11.87 -2.95 -8.45
N VAL A 301 13.17 -2.84 -8.14
CA VAL A 301 14.26 -2.90 -9.12
C VAL A 301 14.39 -4.30 -9.72
N GLU A 302 14.30 -5.34 -8.89
CA GLU A 302 14.22 -6.75 -9.33
C GLU A 302 13.04 -6.97 -10.27
N ALA A 303 11.90 -6.32 -10.02
CA ALA A 303 10.72 -6.38 -10.88
C ALA A 303 10.83 -5.59 -12.20
N GLY A 304 11.86 -4.75 -12.36
CA GLY A 304 12.16 -4.04 -13.60
C GLY A 304 12.19 -2.51 -13.52
N LEU A 305 12.02 -1.91 -12.34
CA LEU A 305 12.15 -0.45 -12.18
C LEU A 305 13.61 0.01 -12.20
N ARG A 306 13.79 1.32 -12.40
CA ARG A 306 15.08 2.02 -12.43
C ARG A 306 15.07 3.16 -11.42
N VAL A 307 16.11 3.20 -10.61
CA VAL A 307 16.33 4.24 -9.60
C VAL A 307 17.59 5.04 -9.92
N ASN A 308 17.69 6.24 -9.36
CA ASN A 308 18.90 7.04 -9.36
C ASN A 308 19.73 6.64 -8.11
N ASN A 309 20.81 5.89 -8.32
CA ASN A 309 21.65 5.37 -7.24
C ASN A 309 22.24 6.48 -6.38
N ALA A 310 22.65 7.61 -6.97
CA ALA A 310 23.16 8.73 -6.18
C ALA A 310 22.06 9.25 -5.22
N THR A 311 20.80 9.31 -5.66
CA THR A 311 19.68 9.75 -4.82
C THR A 311 19.33 8.72 -3.76
N VAL A 312 19.39 7.43 -4.11
CA VAL A 312 19.22 6.33 -3.13
C VAL A 312 20.30 6.39 -2.06
N ASN A 313 21.58 6.53 -2.45
CA ASN A 313 22.72 6.65 -1.54
C ASN A 313 22.53 7.81 -0.57
N GLN A 314 22.14 8.98 -1.09
CA GLN A 314 21.91 10.13 -0.22
C GLN A 314 20.69 9.96 0.69
N LEU A 315 19.53 9.65 0.13
CA LEU A 315 18.26 9.75 0.83
C LEU A 315 17.92 8.50 1.65
N ALA A 316 18.28 7.31 1.17
CA ALA A 316 17.97 6.04 1.83
C ALA A 316 19.14 5.54 2.68
N TRP A 317 20.37 5.65 2.19
CA TRP A 317 21.57 5.22 2.92
C TRP A 317 22.21 6.31 3.80
N GLY A 318 21.76 7.57 3.69
CA GLY A 318 22.31 8.67 4.50
C GLY A 318 23.72 9.10 4.10
N VAL A 319 24.15 8.78 2.87
CA VAL A 319 25.46 9.17 2.35
C VAL A 319 25.45 10.64 1.97
N GLN A 320 26.15 11.47 2.75
CA GLN A 320 26.17 12.91 2.51
C GLN A 320 26.91 13.26 1.21
N ARG A 321 26.27 14.07 0.35
CA ARG A 321 26.94 14.66 -0.83
C ARG A 321 27.63 15.96 -0.43
N LYS A 322 28.83 16.20 -0.96
CA LYS A 322 29.65 17.41 -0.70
C LYS A 322 28.87 18.72 -0.96
N SER A 323 28.04 18.75 -2.00
CA SER A 323 27.33 19.93 -2.47
C SER A 323 25.88 20.05 -1.99
N SER A 324 25.35 19.09 -1.23
CA SER A 324 23.94 19.10 -0.85
C SER A 324 23.71 19.75 0.52
N PRO A 325 22.77 20.71 0.64
CA PRO A 325 22.41 21.30 1.93
C PRO A 325 21.52 20.38 2.78
N PHE A 326 21.05 19.26 2.23
CA PHE A 326 20.17 18.31 2.91
C PHE A 326 20.99 17.11 3.43
N SER A 327 20.75 16.76 4.70
CA SER A 327 21.33 15.61 5.38
C SER A 327 20.25 14.61 5.72
N TYR A 328 20.52 13.34 5.47
CA TYR A 328 19.62 12.21 5.75
C TYR A 328 20.34 11.22 6.66
N VAL A 329 19.59 10.58 7.56
CA VAL A 329 20.18 9.56 8.46
C VAL A 329 20.32 8.22 7.76
N ALA A 330 21.32 7.45 8.16
CA ALA A 330 21.49 6.08 7.71
C ALA A 330 20.45 5.13 8.35
N PRO A 331 20.15 3.97 7.73
CA PRO A 331 19.42 2.91 8.40
C PRO A 331 20.12 2.50 9.70
N SER A 332 19.36 2.37 10.78
CA SER A 332 19.90 1.96 12.08
C SER A 332 18.90 1.08 12.82
N CYS A 333 19.35 -0.13 13.23
CA CYS A 333 18.54 -1.03 14.04
C CYS A 333 18.45 -0.56 15.51
N GLU A 334 19.31 0.36 15.93
CA GLU A 334 19.36 0.93 17.27
C GLU A 334 18.59 2.26 17.40
N ALA A 335 18.08 2.80 16.29
CA ALA A 335 17.30 4.04 16.30
C ALA A 335 16.10 3.95 17.26
N ASP A 336 15.74 5.09 17.88
CA ASP A 336 14.66 5.13 18.86
C ASP A 336 13.34 4.61 18.30
N LEU A 337 12.63 3.82 19.10
CA LEU A 337 11.29 3.37 18.75
C LEU A 337 10.29 4.48 19.03
N HIS A 338 9.46 4.85 18.05
CA HIS A 338 8.42 5.82 18.29
C HIS A 338 7.22 5.18 19.00
N GLN A 339 6.55 5.97 19.83
CA GLN A 339 5.28 5.59 20.44
C GLN A 339 4.14 6.32 19.73
N SER A 340 3.35 5.61 18.93
CA SER A 340 2.17 6.17 18.24
C SER A 340 0.90 6.16 19.10
N LEU A 341 0.81 5.26 20.08
CA LEU A 341 -0.32 5.16 21.01
C LEU A 341 -0.11 6.09 22.22
N HIS A 342 -0.64 7.31 22.12
CA HIS A 342 -0.61 8.31 23.18
C HIS A 342 -1.83 9.25 23.11
N GLY A 343 -2.10 10.00 24.17
CA GLY A 343 -3.16 11.01 24.20
C GLY A 343 -4.56 10.45 23.84
N ALA A 344 -5.25 11.10 22.90
CA ALA A 344 -6.62 10.74 22.50
C ALA A 344 -6.75 9.32 21.92
N TRP A 345 -5.67 8.72 21.42
CA TRP A 345 -5.69 7.33 20.94
C TRP A 345 -6.05 6.35 22.05
N TRP A 346 -5.65 6.59 23.30
CA TRP A 346 -6.02 5.75 24.44
C TRP A 346 -7.53 5.74 24.69
N ILE A 347 -8.24 6.84 24.39
CA ILE A 347 -9.70 6.88 24.53
C ILE A 347 -10.33 5.86 23.56
N LEU A 348 -9.81 5.78 22.32
CA LEU A 348 -10.29 4.84 21.30
C LEU A 348 -10.05 3.37 21.65
N GLU A 349 -9.00 3.07 22.44
CA GLU A 349 -8.69 1.71 22.89
C GLU A 349 -9.73 1.14 23.87
N PHE A 350 -10.47 1.98 24.58
CA PHE A 350 -11.48 1.55 25.55
C PHE A 350 -12.89 1.43 24.96
N PHE A 351 -13.08 1.76 23.68
CA PHE A 351 -14.38 1.56 23.02
C PHE A 351 -14.62 0.07 22.72
N PRO A 352 -15.72 -0.52 23.21
CA PRO A 352 -16.02 -1.92 22.97
C PRO A 352 -16.23 -2.21 21.47
N LYS A 353 -15.50 -3.19 20.95
CA LYS A 353 -15.64 -3.67 19.57
C LYS A 353 -16.36 -5.02 19.53
N ASN A 354 -16.98 -5.34 18.40
CA ASN A 354 -17.57 -6.66 18.19
C ASN A 354 -16.47 -7.74 18.23
N ALA A 355 -16.71 -8.81 19.00
CA ALA A 355 -15.78 -9.92 19.21
C ALA A 355 -15.38 -10.64 17.91
N LYS A 356 -16.16 -10.54 16.83
CA LYS A 356 -15.80 -11.08 15.51
C LYS A 356 -14.52 -10.47 14.94
N TYR A 357 -14.14 -9.29 15.42
CA TYR A 357 -12.92 -8.63 15.00
C TYR A 357 -11.77 -8.76 16.01
N LYS A 358 -11.90 -9.65 16.98
CA LYS A 358 -10.85 -9.92 17.97
C LYS A 358 -9.74 -10.72 17.31
N GLU A 359 -8.54 -10.18 17.32
CA GLU A 359 -7.36 -10.82 16.73
C GLU A 359 -6.46 -11.45 17.80
N TRP A 360 -6.42 -10.87 19.00
CA TRP A 360 -5.57 -11.32 20.09
C TRP A 360 -6.30 -12.30 21.03
N PRO A 361 -5.89 -13.59 21.11
CA PRO A 361 -6.64 -14.63 21.82
C PRO A 361 -6.88 -14.34 23.31
N GLN A 362 -5.92 -13.68 23.97
CA GLN A 362 -5.94 -13.39 25.40
C GLN A 362 -6.99 -12.32 25.79
N ARG A 363 -7.58 -11.61 24.81
CA ARG A 363 -8.62 -10.60 25.09
C ARG A 363 -9.94 -11.27 25.46
N GLN A 364 -10.46 -10.85 26.61
CA GLN A 364 -11.73 -11.36 27.14
C GLN A 364 -12.91 -10.82 26.34
N THR A 365 -13.86 -11.70 26.03
CA THR A 365 -15.09 -11.34 25.34
C THR A 365 -16.24 -11.38 26.35
N PHE A 366 -17.03 -10.31 26.42
CA PHE A 366 -18.24 -10.23 27.23
C PHE A 366 -19.41 -9.73 26.37
N LEU A 367 -20.52 -10.48 26.38
CA LEU A 367 -21.73 -10.18 25.58
C LEU A 367 -21.44 -9.89 24.09
N GLY A 368 -20.57 -10.68 23.46
CA GLY A 368 -20.21 -10.53 22.04
C GLY A 368 -19.35 -9.29 21.73
N ARG A 369 -18.83 -8.61 22.76
CA ARG A 369 -17.93 -7.46 22.62
C ARG A 369 -16.61 -7.70 23.37
N TYR A 370 -15.57 -6.97 22.99
CA TYR A 370 -14.27 -6.98 23.67
C TYR A 370 -13.65 -5.58 23.64
N ILE A 371 -12.69 -5.34 24.52
CA ILE A 371 -11.91 -4.09 24.56
C ILE A 371 -10.55 -4.37 23.93
N PRO A 372 -10.13 -3.60 22.89
CA PRO A 372 -8.82 -3.76 22.25
C PRO A 372 -7.64 -3.59 23.21
N ASP A 373 -7.63 -2.52 24.00
CA ASP A 373 -6.61 -2.24 25.02
C ASP A 373 -5.16 -2.36 24.49
N ALA A 374 -4.84 -1.67 23.40
CA ALA A 374 -3.51 -1.73 22.78
C ALA A 374 -3.10 -3.15 22.34
N GLU A 375 -4.05 -3.93 21.80
CA GLU A 375 -3.78 -5.28 21.31
C GLU A 375 -2.63 -5.31 20.27
N PRO A 376 -1.62 -6.18 20.45
CA PRO A 376 -0.60 -6.39 19.43
C PRO A 376 -1.18 -7.01 18.16
N ARG A 377 -0.52 -6.77 17.03
CA ARG A 377 -0.87 -7.44 15.76
C ARG A 377 -0.42 -8.89 15.78
N PRO A 378 -1.28 -9.86 15.42
CA PRO A 378 -0.86 -11.25 15.34
C PRO A 378 0.07 -11.48 14.14
N ILE A 379 1.22 -12.09 14.41
CA ILE A 379 2.17 -12.55 13.39
C ILE A 379 2.03 -14.08 13.30
N ALA A 380 1.85 -14.59 12.09
CA ALA A 380 1.69 -16.03 11.88
C ALA A 380 3.03 -16.76 12.01
N GLU A 381 2.99 -18.04 12.39
CA GLU A 381 4.17 -18.92 12.31
C GLU A 381 4.64 -19.02 10.85
N GLY A 382 5.95 -18.99 10.64
CA GLY A 382 6.56 -18.98 9.31
C GLY A 382 6.51 -17.63 8.60
N ALA A 383 6.04 -16.56 9.24
CA ALA A 383 6.05 -15.23 8.64
C ALA A 383 7.48 -14.74 8.31
N PHE A 384 7.61 -13.86 7.32
CA PHE A 384 8.87 -13.22 6.99
C PHE A 384 9.16 -12.06 7.95
N ILE A 385 10.25 -12.14 8.71
CA ILE A 385 10.74 -11.08 9.58
C ILE A 385 12.04 -10.53 8.98
N HIS A 386 12.16 -9.21 8.88
CA HIS A 386 13.38 -8.59 8.37
C HIS A 386 14.53 -8.73 9.40
N GLU A 387 15.75 -9.00 8.92
CA GLU A 387 16.96 -9.19 9.75
C GLU A 387 17.26 -7.96 10.66
N SER A 388 16.81 -6.76 10.28
CA SER A 388 16.93 -5.58 11.16
C SER A 388 16.19 -5.75 12.50
N VAL A 389 15.16 -6.59 12.57
CA VAL A 389 14.40 -6.88 13.79
C VAL A 389 15.23 -7.74 14.74
N THR A 390 15.84 -8.81 14.24
CA THR A 390 16.69 -9.69 15.06
C THR A 390 17.92 -8.94 15.55
N LYS A 391 18.58 -8.16 14.68
CA LYS A 391 19.69 -7.29 15.08
C LYS A 391 19.30 -6.26 16.13
N ARG A 392 18.08 -5.71 16.06
CA ARG A 392 17.55 -4.82 17.10
C ARG A 392 17.34 -5.56 18.43
N MET A 393 16.81 -6.77 18.40
CA MET A 393 16.63 -7.59 19.62
C MET A 393 17.97 -7.93 20.28
N ASP A 394 19.01 -8.16 19.47
CA ASP A 394 20.36 -8.43 19.95
C ASP A 394 21.00 -7.17 20.56
N ALA A 395 20.87 -6.01 19.90
CA ALA A 395 21.45 -4.74 20.36
C ALA A 395 20.68 -4.12 21.54
N ILE A 396 19.35 -4.23 21.56
CA ILE A 396 18.47 -3.62 22.57
C ILE A 396 17.81 -4.72 23.39
N ARG A 397 18.31 -4.92 24.61
CA ARG A 397 17.85 -5.96 25.55
C ARG A 397 16.33 -5.90 25.83
N ASP A 398 15.77 -4.70 25.92
CA ASP A 398 14.37 -4.49 26.29
C ASP A 398 13.40 -4.62 25.11
N TYR A 399 13.91 -4.65 23.88
CA TYR A 399 13.07 -4.84 22.71
C TYR A 399 12.73 -6.33 22.53
N ARG A 400 11.62 -6.77 23.12
CA ARG A 400 11.10 -8.15 23.02
C ARG A 400 9.62 -8.11 22.62
N PRO A 401 9.29 -7.97 21.32
CA PRO A 401 7.91 -7.91 20.87
C PRO A 401 7.16 -9.20 21.23
N VAL A 402 6.05 -9.05 21.94
CA VAL A 402 5.25 -10.18 22.47
C VAL A 402 4.52 -10.97 21.38
N ASN A 403 4.44 -10.40 20.18
CA ASN A 403 3.76 -10.95 19.01
C ASN A 403 4.68 -11.65 18.02
N LEU A 404 5.99 -11.76 18.31
CA LEU A 404 6.89 -12.55 17.47
C LEU A 404 6.55 -14.04 17.57
N PRO A 405 6.47 -14.75 16.43
CA PRO A 405 6.22 -16.18 16.42
C PRO A 405 7.46 -16.96 16.86
N THR A 406 7.27 -18.24 17.18
CA THR A 406 8.41 -19.10 17.57
C THR A 406 9.27 -19.42 16.36
N ARG A 407 8.66 -19.60 15.19
CA ARG A 407 9.33 -19.86 13.92
C ARG A 407 8.99 -18.76 12.92
N PHE A 408 10.02 -18.23 12.27
CA PHE A 408 9.88 -17.25 11.20
C PHE A 408 11.02 -17.38 10.21
N GLU A 409 10.80 -16.89 9.00
CA GLU A 409 11.82 -16.81 7.96
C GLU A 409 12.48 -15.44 8.00
N THR A 410 13.82 -15.39 7.93
CA THR A 410 14.55 -14.13 7.98
C THR A 410 14.79 -13.59 6.56
N VAL A 411 14.38 -12.35 6.32
CA VAL A 411 14.72 -11.60 5.09
C VAL A 411 15.99 -10.80 5.35
N PRO A 412 17.06 -10.98 4.55
CA PRO A 412 18.34 -10.32 4.80
C PRO A 412 18.22 -8.80 4.64
N MET A 413 19.06 -8.06 5.35
CA MET A 413 19.16 -6.62 5.17
C MET A 413 19.76 -6.27 3.81
N PRO A 414 19.39 -5.11 3.24
CA PRO A 414 20.00 -4.58 2.03
C PRO A 414 21.51 -4.38 2.22
N VAL A 415 22.28 -4.52 1.13
CA VAL A 415 23.74 -4.34 1.17
C VAL A 415 24.08 -2.86 1.01
N PRO A 416 24.84 -2.25 1.95
CA PRO A 416 25.27 -0.86 1.82
C PRO A 416 26.13 -0.65 0.56
N PRO A 417 26.12 0.55 -0.06
CA PRO A 417 26.96 0.84 -1.21
C PRO A 417 28.46 0.74 -0.85
N LEU A 418 29.24 0.06 -1.69
CA LEU A 418 30.69 -0.03 -1.56
C LEU A 418 31.31 1.36 -1.80
N HIS A 419 31.95 1.93 -0.78
CA HIS A 419 32.72 3.19 -0.83
C HIS A 419 32.07 4.32 -1.65
N ALA A 420 31.11 5.02 -1.06
CA ALA A 420 30.74 6.34 -1.56
C ALA A 420 31.80 7.39 -1.16
N SER A 421 33.02 7.26 -1.69
CA SER A 421 33.90 8.43 -1.81
C SER A 421 33.31 9.33 -2.88
N ALA A 422 33.35 10.63 -2.62
CA ALA A 422 32.61 11.67 -3.32
C ALA A 422 33.10 11.99 -4.75
N ASP A 423 33.40 10.96 -5.56
CA ASP A 423 33.94 11.06 -6.91
C ASP A 423 33.04 10.37 -7.97
N ASP A 424 31.89 9.79 -7.61
CA ASP A 424 30.87 9.26 -8.55
C ASP A 424 30.04 10.38 -9.26
N GLU A 425 30.57 11.59 -9.36
CA GLU A 425 29.90 12.73 -10.02
C GLU A 425 29.90 12.61 -11.56
N ALA A 426 30.62 11.64 -12.14
CA ALA A 426 30.78 11.54 -13.59
C ALA A 426 29.63 10.82 -14.35
N GLU A 427 28.76 10.06 -13.69
CA GLU A 427 27.66 9.33 -14.36
C GLU A 427 26.28 10.00 -14.25
N ALA A 428 26.17 11.12 -13.52
CA ALA A 428 24.90 11.81 -13.31
C ALA A 428 24.46 12.72 -14.46
N GLU A 429 25.35 13.02 -15.43
CA GLU A 429 25.06 13.86 -16.59
C GLU A 429 24.93 13.10 -17.93
N ALA A 430 24.97 11.76 -17.91
CA ALA A 430 24.87 10.91 -19.11
C ALA A 430 23.48 10.30 -19.35
#